data_AF-A0A7C1S8E2-F1
#
_entry.id   AF-A0A7C1S8E2-F1
#
_cell.length_a   1.000
_cell.length_b   1.000
_cell.length_c   1.000
_cell.angle_alpha   90.00
_cell.angle_beta   90.00
_cell.angle_gamma   90.00
#
_symmetry.space_group_name_H-M   'P 1'
#
loop_
_entity.id
_entity.type
_entity.pdbx_description
1 polymer ?
#
loop_
_entity_poly.entity_id
_entity_poly.type
_entity_poly.pdbx_seq_one_letter_code
_entity_poly.pdbx_strand_id
1 'polypeptide(L)'
;MKDFDVDDTGVLMITWDNRTTSVIESGWWQPQMDGPEAGTKLYGTKGFACLFPTHVKLSVNERAGIFTPEFPEREEHCDQHMYTLQMKEYIRAIEERDTPFPGAEEGLVNMRILECAYRSSETGEAVSLQ
;
A
#
# COMPACT_ATOMS: atom_id res chain seq x y z
N MET A 1 -24.84 -16.35 -11.91
CA MET A 1 -23.57 -15.63 -11.72
C MET A 1 -23.53 -14.55 -12.77
N LYS A 2 -23.35 -13.29 -12.38
CA LYS A 2 -23.29 -12.19 -13.34
C LYS A 2 -21.87 -12.15 -13.90
N ASP A 3 -21.75 -12.07 -15.21
CA ASP A 3 -20.46 -12.00 -15.87
C ASP A 3 -19.96 -10.55 -15.85
N PHE A 4 -18.72 -10.35 -15.42
CA PHE A 4 -18.06 -9.05 -15.36
C PHE A 4 -16.79 -9.12 -16.21
N ASP A 5 -16.49 -8.05 -16.93
CA ASP A 5 -15.32 -7.90 -17.79
C ASP A 5 -14.07 -7.40 -17.04
N VAL A 6 -14.10 -7.46 -15.71
CA VAL A 6 -13.04 -7.02 -14.82
C VAL A 6 -12.62 -8.13 -13.86
N ASP A 7 -11.34 -8.15 -13.52
CA ASP A 7 -10.81 -9.09 -12.53
C ASP A 7 -11.33 -8.77 -11.14
N ASP A 8 -11.72 -9.81 -10.40
CA ASP A 8 -12.12 -9.70 -9.00
C ASP A 8 -10.96 -9.93 -8.02
N THR A 9 -9.84 -10.47 -8.52
CA THR A 9 -8.65 -10.87 -7.75
C THR A 9 -7.38 -10.57 -8.55
N GLY A 10 -6.37 -10.01 -7.89
CA GLY A 10 -5.06 -9.72 -8.46
C GLY A 10 -3.95 -10.00 -7.47
N VAL A 11 -2.86 -10.60 -7.96
CA VAL A 11 -1.62 -10.80 -7.21
C VAL A 11 -0.46 -10.27 -8.05
N LEU A 12 0.24 -9.27 -7.53
CA LEU A 12 1.36 -8.61 -8.20
C LEU A 12 2.64 -8.85 -7.40
N MET A 13 3.72 -9.15 -8.11
CA MET A 13 5.08 -9.16 -7.55
C MET A 13 5.90 -8.08 -8.25
N ILE A 14 6.39 -7.10 -7.48
CA ILE A 14 7.13 -5.95 -8.00
C ILE A 14 8.55 -5.99 -7.45
N THR A 15 9.56 -5.92 -8.32
CA THR A 15 10.95 -5.68 -7.92
C THR A 15 11.29 -4.22 -8.18
N TRP A 16 11.61 -3.49 -7.11
CA TRP A 16 11.97 -2.08 -7.17
C TRP A 16 13.44 -1.89 -7.55
N ASP A 17 13.81 -0.68 -7.97
CA ASP A 17 15.17 -0.31 -8.38
C ASP A 17 16.21 -0.50 -7.25
N ASN A 18 15.79 -0.31 -6.00
CA ASN A 18 16.57 -0.56 -4.80
C ASN A 18 16.68 -2.04 -4.39
N ARG A 19 16.14 -2.95 -5.23
CA ARG A 19 16.08 -4.41 -5.02
C ARG A 19 15.16 -4.87 -3.90
N THR A 20 14.31 -3.99 -3.34
CA THR A 20 13.19 -4.42 -2.52
C THR A 20 12.16 -5.11 -3.40
N THR A 21 11.44 -6.08 -2.84
CA THR A 21 10.33 -6.75 -3.52
C THR A 21 9.05 -6.52 -2.73
N SER A 22 7.99 -6.13 -3.43
CA SER A 22 6.64 -6.08 -2.90
C SER A 22 5.81 -7.22 -3.47
N VAL A 23 4.97 -7.82 -2.63
CA VAL A 23 3.86 -8.66 -3.06
C VAL A 23 2.58 -7.93 -2.68
N ILE A 24 1.74 -7.65 -3.67
CA ILE A 24 0.47 -6.96 -3.50
C ILE A 24 -0.63 -7.94 -3.86
N GLU A 25 -1.56 -8.15 -2.93
CA GLU A 25 -2.76 -8.93 -3.14
C GLU A 25 -3.97 -8.02 -3.01
N SER A 26 -4.89 -8.14 -3.96
CA SER A 26 -6.17 -7.44 -3.96
C SER A 26 -7.27 -8.41 -4.35
N GLY A 27 -8.41 -8.35 -3.67
CA GLY A 27 -9.55 -9.20 -4.01
C GLY A 27 -10.87 -8.65 -3.48
N TRP A 28 -11.90 -8.66 -4.32
CA TRP A 28 -13.26 -8.24 -3.97
C TRP A 28 -14.09 -9.37 -3.36
N TRP A 29 -13.74 -10.63 -3.65
CA TRP A 29 -14.50 -11.81 -3.21
C TRP A 29 -13.63 -12.84 -2.47
N GLN A 30 -12.69 -12.36 -1.65
CA GLN A 30 -11.90 -13.25 -0.80
C GLN A 30 -12.71 -13.66 0.44
N PRO A 31 -12.80 -14.96 0.78
CA PRO A 31 -13.51 -15.40 1.98
C PRO A 31 -12.76 -15.04 3.28
N GLN A 32 -11.47 -14.71 3.15
CA GLN A 32 -10.60 -14.29 4.23
C GLN A 32 -10.09 -12.88 3.93
N MET A 33 -10.01 -12.06 4.97
CA MET A 33 -9.48 -10.71 4.91
C MET A 33 -8.60 -10.49 6.15
N ASP A 34 -7.34 -10.11 5.94
CA ASP A 34 -6.32 -9.97 6.99
C ASP A 34 -6.61 -8.82 7.97
N GLY A 35 -7.48 -7.89 7.59
CA GLY A 35 -7.95 -6.76 8.39
C GLY A 35 -8.92 -5.90 7.57
N PRO A 36 -9.60 -4.92 8.18
CA PRO A 36 -10.63 -4.13 7.49
C PRO A 36 -10.13 -3.29 6.28
N GLU A 37 -8.84 -3.33 5.99
CA GLU A 37 -8.09 -2.28 5.28
C GLU A 37 -6.93 -2.90 4.50
N ALA A 38 -6.23 -2.09 3.69
CA ALA A 38 -4.99 -2.50 3.03
C ALA A 38 -3.88 -2.82 4.04
N GLY A 39 -3.77 -4.11 4.40
CA GLY A 39 -2.73 -4.59 5.30
C GLY A 39 -1.34 -4.46 4.68
N THR A 40 -0.38 -3.97 5.47
CA THR A 40 1.02 -3.89 5.06
C THR A 40 1.89 -4.67 6.03
N LYS A 41 2.77 -5.50 5.48
CA LYS A 41 3.82 -6.24 6.19
C LYS A 41 5.17 -5.80 5.62
N LEU A 42 6.00 -5.16 6.43
CA LEU A 42 7.31 -4.66 6.04
C LEU A 42 8.41 -5.51 6.67
N TYR A 43 9.27 -6.08 5.82
CA TYR A 43 10.40 -6.88 6.22
C TYR A 43 11.69 -6.09 5.99
N GLY A 44 12.32 -5.67 7.08
CA GLY A 44 13.57 -4.93 7.06
C GLY A 44 14.75 -5.76 7.56
N THR A 45 15.96 -5.26 7.33
CA THR A 45 17.20 -5.89 7.82
C THR A 45 17.34 -5.84 9.34
N LYS A 46 16.63 -4.92 10.00
CA LYS A 46 16.69 -4.69 11.46
C LYS A 46 15.41 -5.08 12.20
N GLY A 47 14.40 -5.56 11.48
CA GLY A 47 13.13 -5.90 12.09
C GLY A 47 11.97 -6.01 11.11
N PHE A 48 10.78 -6.12 11.68
CA PHE A 48 9.54 -6.34 10.96
C PHE A 48 8.44 -5.42 11.50
N ALA A 49 7.54 -4.99 10.64
CA ALA A 49 6.34 -4.25 11.03
C ALA A 49 5.12 -4.81 10.31
N CYS A 50 3.98 -4.84 10.99
CA CYS A 50 2.69 -5.25 10.45
C CYS A 50 1.60 -4.28 10.91
N LEU A 51 0.67 -3.96 10.02
CA LEU A 51 -0.52 -3.19 10.37
C LEU A 51 -1.62 -4.05 11.03
N PHE A 52 -1.79 -5.33 10.65
CA PHE A 52 -2.85 -6.18 11.21
C PHE A 52 -2.34 -7.55 11.67
N PRO A 53 -2.44 -7.88 12.98
CA PRO A 53 -2.60 -6.91 14.08
C PRO A 53 -1.39 -5.97 14.16
N THR A 54 -1.60 -4.73 14.61
CA THR A 54 -0.53 -3.72 14.63
C THR A 54 0.59 -4.11 15.59
N HIS A 55 1.77 -4.43 15.07
CA HIS A 55 2.95 -4.71 15.89
C HIS A 55 4.25 -4.54 15.11
N VAL A 56 5.33 -4.36 15.85
CA VAL A 56 6.69 -4.39 15.32
C VAL A 56 7.52 -5.46 16.05
N LYS A 57 8.41 -6.11 15.31
CA LYS A 57 9.44 -7.00 15.86
C LYS A 57 10.79 -6.33 15.65
N LEU A 58 11.41 -5.90 16.74
CA LEU A 58 12.65 -5.12 16.72
C LEU A 58 13.63 -5.71 17.73
N SER A 59 14.92 -5.45 17.51
CA SER A 59 15.95 -5.71 18.53
C SER A 59 16.30 -4.41 19.25
N VAL A 60 16.08 -4.37 20.57
CA VAL A 60 16.42 -3.24 21.44
C VAL A 60 17.47 -3.72 22.44
N ASN A 61 18.64 -3.07 22.50
CA ASN A 61 19.76 -3.49 23.34
C ASN A 61 20.10 -4.99 23.17
N GLU A 62 20.24 -5.44 21.93
CA GLU A 62 20.56 -6.83 21.56
C GLU A 62 19.51 -7.88 21.95
N ARG A 63 18.31 -7.45 22.37
CA ARG A 63 17.19 -8.34 22.69
C ARG A 63 16.06 -8.17 21.69
N ALA A 64 15.70 -9.25 21.02
CA ALA A 64 14.52 -9.30 20.16
C ALA A 64 13.25 -9.20 21.00
N GLY A 65 12.34 -8.32 20.60
CA GLY A 65 11.05 -8.12 21.25
C GLY A 65 9.94 -7.87 20.24
N ILE A 66 8.71 -8.14 20.67
CA ILE A 66 7.49 -7.74 19.97
C ILE A 66 6.92 -6.56 20.72
N PHE A 67 6.65 -5.48 20.00
CA PHE A 67 6.12 -4.25 20.56
C PHE A 67 4.82 -3.91 19.84
N THR A 68 3.76 -3.73 20.62
CA THR A 68 2.47 -3.27 20.13
C THR A 68 2.36 -1.79 20.48
N PRO A 69 2.44 -0.88 19.51
CA PRO A 69 2.22 0.54 19.77
C PRO A 69 0.77 0.78 20.21
N GLU A 70 0.59 1.69 21.16
CA GLU A 70 -0.73 2.17 21.55
C GLU A 70 -1.14 3.30 20.59
N PHE A 71 -2.30 3.12 19.95
CA PHE A 71 -2.92 4.13 19.11
C PHE A 71 -4.30 4.47 19.69
N PRO A 72 -4.80 5.70 19.47
CA PRO A 72 -6.19 6.03 19.74
C PRO A 72 -7.10 5.06 18.98
N GLU A 73 -8.19 4.63 19.62
CA GLU A 73 -9.23 3.85 18.95
C GLU A 73 -9.82 4.68 17.80
N ARG A 74 -9.95 4.07 16.62
CA ARG A 74 -10.60 4.68 15.46
C ARG A 74 -12.01 4.14 15.37
N GLU A 75 -13.01 5.02 15.43
CA GLU A 75 -14.41 4.65 15.23
C GLU A 75 -14.71 4.31 13.77
N GLU A 76 -14.04 4.99 12.83
CA GLU A 76 -14.17 4.78 11.39
C GLU A 76 -12.79 4.59 10.74
N HIS A 77 -12.72 3.69 9.76
CA HIS A 77 -11.49 3.44 8.99
C HIS A 77 -11.04 4.69 8.21
N CYS A 78 -11.96 5.29 7.47
CA CYS A 78 -11.76 6.49 6.67
C CYS A 78 -12.50 7.65 7.31
N ASP A 79 -11.99 8.16 8.43
CA ASP A 79 -12.61 9.28 9.10
C ASP A 79 -12.46 10.59 8.29
N GLN A 80 -13.31 11.57 8.60
CA GLN A 80 -13.26 12.87 7.95
C GLN A 80 -11.92 13.59 8.19
N HIS A 81 -11.19 13.25 9.26
CA HIS A 81 -9.91 13.88 9.57
C HIS A 81 -8.84 13.56 8.50
N MET A 82 -8.79 12.32 8.01
CA MET A 82 -7.90 11.92 6.92
C MET A 82 -8.11 12.75 5.65
N TYR A 83 -9.37 12.89 5.21
CA TYR A 83 -9.70 13.72 4.03
C TYR A 83 -9.42 15.20 4.27
N THR A 84 -9.64 15.68 5.49
CA THR A 84 -9.33 17.07 5.87
C THR A 84 -7.83 17.35 5.75
N LEU A 85 -6.97 16.41 6.18
CA LEU A 85 -5.51 16.54 6.02
C LEU A 85 -5.08 16.53 4.55
N GLN A 86 -5.66 15.65 3.73
CA GLN A 86 -5.39 15.62 2.28
C GLN A 86 -5.80 16.93 1.60
N MET A 87 -6.99 17.44 1.92
CA MET A 87 -7.46 18.72 1.37
C MET A 87 -6.62 19.91 1.85
N LYS A 88 -6.15 19.88 3.10
CA LYS A 88 -5.26 20.92 3.63
C LYS A 88 -3.95 20.98 2.84
N GLU A 89 -3.35 19.83 2.53
CA GLU A 89 -2.13 19.76 1.72
C GLU A 89 -2.38 20.29 0.29
N TYR A 90 -3.51 19.92 -0.31
CA TYR A 90 -3.87 20.43 -1.62
C TYR A 90 -4.04 21.96 -1.64
N ILE A 91 -4.70 22.53 -0.63
CA ILE A 91 -4.86 23.98 -0.49
C ILE A 91 -3.50 24.67 -0.26
N ARG A 92 -2.66 24.12 0.62
CA ARG A 92 -1.29 24.63 0.85
C ARG A 92 -0.53 24.75 -0.46
N ALA A 93 -0.51 23.69 -1.27
CA ALA A 93 0.20 23.66 -2.54
C ALA A 93 -0.29 24.77 -3.50
N ILE A 94 -1.59 25.05 -3.53
CA ILE A 94 -2.15 26.15 -4.33
C ILE A 94 -1.67 27.51 -3.81
N GLU A 95 -1.78 27.75 -2.51
CA GLU A 95 -1.44 29.03 -1.88
C GLU A 95 0.05 29.35 -2.03
N GLU A 96 0.90 28.34 -1.84
CA GLU A 96 2.35 28.46 -1.91
C GLU A 96 2.90 28.34 -3.33
N ARG A 97 2.05 28.01 -4.32
CA ARG A 97 2.44 27.67 -5.70
C ARG A 97 3.48 26.55 -5.76
N ASP A 98 3.25 25.53 -4.93
CA ASP A 98 4.09 24.35 -4.77
C ASP A 98 3.39 23.11 -5.35
N THR A 99 4.09 21.98 -5.39
CA THR A 99 3.53 20.69 -5.80
C THR A 99 2.95 19.97 -4.58
N PRO A 100 1.69 19.50 -4.62
CA PRO A 100 1.13 18.73 -3.51
C PRO A 100 1.84 17.38 -3.38
N PHE A 101 1.89 16.85 -2.15
CA PHE A 101 2.36 15.50 -1.91
C PHE A 101 1.24 14.58 -1.40
N PRO A 102 0.97 13.42 -2.05
CA PRO A 102 1.58 12.94 -3.30
C PRO A 102 1.17 13.81 -4.51
N GLY A 103 2.05 13.87 -5.51
CA GLY A 103 1.88 14.67 -6.72
C GLY A 103 1.44 13.85 -7.93
N ALA A 104 1.55 14.46 -9.11
CA ALA A 104 1.17 13.83 -10.36
C ALA A 104 2.09 12.66 -10.76
N GLU A 105 3.37 12.70 -10.34
CA GLU A 105 4.34 11.66 -10.66
C GLU A 105 4.01 10.34 -9.98
N GLU A 106 3.67 10.37 -8.68
CA GLU A 106 3.23 9.17 -7.95
C GLU A 106 1.96 8.57 -8.57
N GLY A 107 1.02 9.41 -8.97
CA GLY A 107 -0.19 8.97 -9.68
C GLY A 107 0.12 8.30 -11.02
N LEU A 108 1.03 8.87 -11.80
CA LEU A 108 1.44 8.30 -13.09
C LEU A 108 2.17 6.97 -12.92
N VAL A 109 3.04 6.85 -11.92
CA VAL A 109 3.73 5.59 -11.60
C VAL A 109 2.71 4.50 -11.25
N ASN A 110 1.70 4.80 -10.43
CA ASN A 110 0.64 3.85 -10.11
C ASN A 110 -0.10 3.35 -11.36
N MET A 111 -0.44 4.25 -12.29
CA MET A 111 -1.10 3.86 -13.54
C MET A 111 -0.22 2.97 -14.42
N ARG A 112 1.09 3.26 -14.50
CA ARG A 112 2.04 2.43 -15.26
C ARG A 112 2.23 1.05 -14.64
N ILE A 113 2.23 0.94 -13.31
CA ILE A 113 2.27 -0.36 -12.61
C ILE A 113 1.05 -1.20 -13.01
N LEU A 114 -0.15 -0.60 -13.02
CA LEU A 114 -1.38 -1.30 -13.41
C LEU A 114 -1.32 -1.77 -14.87
N GLU A 115 -0.87 -0.93 -15.80
CA GLU A 115 -0.69 -1.32 -17.20
C GLU A 115 0.29 -2.49 -17.35
N CYS A 116 1.43 -2.44 -16.64
CA CYS A 116 2.40 -3.52 -16.63
C CYS A 116 1.83 -4.81 -16.05
N ALA A 117 1.00 -4.72 -15.02
CA ALA A 117 0.34 -5.88 -14.41
C ALA A 117 -0.60 -6.59 -15.38
N TYR A 118 -1.45 -5.84 -16.10
CA TYR A 118 -2.31 -6.41 -17.15
C TYR A 118 -1.51 -7.04 -18.29
N ARG A 119 -0.47 -6.37 -18.77
CA ARG A 119 0.40 -6.96 -19.81
C ARG A 119 1.13 -8.21 -19.31
N SER A 120 1.53 -8.23 -18.05
CA SER A 120 2.16 -9.39 -17.42
C SER A 120 1.19 -10.56 -17.31
N SER A 121 -0.09 -10.32 -16.97
CA SER A 121 -1.09 -11.39 -16.88
C SER A 121 -1.42 -12.02 -18.25
N GLU A 122 -1.43 -11.21 -19.31
CA GLU A 122 -1.65 -11.69 -20.69
C GLU A 122 -0.48 -12.51 -21.24
N THR A 123 0.75 -12.11 -20.89
CA THR A 123 1.98 -12.71 -21.45
C THR A 123 2.58 -13.81 -20.60
N GLY A 124 2.29 -13.83 -19.30
CA GLY A 124 2.93 -14.71 -18.32
C GLY A 124 4.37 -14.31 -17.97
N GLU A 125 4.84 -13.15 -18.45
CA GLU A 125 6.23 -12.70 -18.30
C GLU A 125 6.32 -11.44 -17.42
N ALA A 126 7.49 -11.22 -16.82
CA ALA A 126 7.77 -10.00 -16.07
C ALA A 126 7.89 -8.80 -17.02
N VAL A 127 7.18 -7.70 -16.71
CA VAL A 127 7.20 -6.46 -17.49
C VAL A 127 7.94 -5.37 -16.72
N SER A 128 8.91 -4.72 -17.36
CA SER A 128 9.61 -3.57 -16.77
C SER A 128 8.81 -2.28 -16.97
N LEU A 129 8.74 -1.44 -15.94
CA LEU A 129 8.24 -0.08 -16.09
C LEU A 129 9.18 0.70 -17.03
N GLN A 130 8.57 1.42 -17.98
CA GLN A 130 9.25 2.34 -18.89
C GLN A 130 9.27 3.77 -18.34
#